data_AF-A0A0T7FZ72-F1
#
_entry.id   AF-A0A0T7FZ72-F1
#
_cell.length_a   1.000
_cell.length_b   1.000
_cell.length_c   1.000
_cell.angle_alpha   90.00
_cell.angle_beta   90.00
_cell.angle_gamma   90.00
#
_symmetry.space_group_name_H-M   'P 1'
#
loop_
_entity.id
_entity.type
_entity.pdbx_description
1 polymer ?
#
loop_
_entity_poly.entity_id
_entity_poly.type
_entity_poly.pdbx_seq_one_letter_code
_entity_poly.pdbx_strand_id
1 'polypeptide(L)'
;MGEIRHLPSPDILKDHRLERIVAAAKADVGFWLMVQEREMERQAIRAEVDLDGSAEQAIDRPVPGRLTPTITELADDLVSRMFGPCTSETLALVEQALLDAAKVELSGGQASLNSEAVENDDQI
;
A
#
# COMPACT_ATOMS: atom_id res chain seq x y z
N MET A 1 6.09 44.41 21.49
CA MET A 1 4.77 43.80 21.17
C MET A 1 5.08 42.55 20.38
N GLY A 2 4.71 41.38 20.90
CA GLY A 2 5.21 40.08 20.44
C GLY A 2 4.61 39.67 19.10
N GLU A 3 5.49 39.35 18.16
CA GLU A 3 5.15 38.80 16.85
C GLU A 3 4.72 37.34 17.04
N ILE A 4 3.43 37.06 16.81
CA ILE A 4 2.91 35.69 16.80
C ILE A 4 3.42 35.05 15.52
N ARG A 5 4.50 34.27 15.64
CA ARG A 5 5.01 33.41 14.58
C ARG A 5 3.94 32.36 14.27
N HIS A 6 3.29 32.51 13.11
CA HIS A 6 2.37 31.52 12.55
C HIS A 6 3.07 30.16 12.54
N LEU A 7 2.57 29.22 13.35
CA LEU A 7 2.96 27.82 13.27
C LEU A 7 2.48 27.28 11.92
N PRO A 8 3.33 26.56 11.15
CA PRO A 8 2.89 25.93 9.92
C PRO A 8 1.83 24.88 10.28
N SER A 9 0.75 24.88 9.51
CA SER A 9 -0.45 24.08 9.69
C SER A 9 -0.14 22.60 9.94
N PRO A 10 -0.83 21.92 10.88
CA PRO A 10 -0.58 20.52 11.20
C PRO A 10 -0.84 19.56 10.03
N ASP A 11 -1.66 19.93 9.04
CA ASP A 11 -1.98 19.04 7.91
C ASP A 11 -0.85 18.93 6.87
N ILE A 12 -0.12 20.01 6.57
CA ILE A 12 1.03 19.97 5.64
C ILE A 12 2.17 19.11 6.22
N LEU A 13 2.28 19.07 7.56
CA LEU A 13 3.23 18.22 8.26
C LEU A 13 2.84 16.73 8.22
N LYS A 14 1.54 16.40 8.07
CA LYS A 14 1.07 15.01 8.00
C LYS A 14 1.45 14.37 6.67
N ASP A 15 1.25 15.06 5.55
CA ASP A 15 1.57 14.51 4.22
C ASP A 15 3.07 14.25 4.06
N HIS A 16 3.91 15.21 4.43
CA HIS A 16 5.37 15.03 4.33
C HIS A 16 5.90 13.93 5.27
N ARG A 17 5.26 13.72 6.42
CA ARG A 17 5.58 12.60 7.32
C ARG A 17 5.17 11.26 6.70
N LEU A 18 4.01 11.20 6.05
CA LEU A 18 3.51 10.02 5.36
C LEU A 18 4.45 9.61 4.21
N GLU A 19 4.84 10.57 3.38
CA GLU A 19 5.81 10.37 2.30
C GLU A 19 7.13 9.82 2.82
N ARG A 20 7.62 10.36 3.94
CA ARG A 20 8.85 9.91 4.58
C ARG A 20 8.72 8.49 5.16
N ILE A 21 7.55 8.12 5.67
CA ILE A 21 7.26 6.75 6.12
C ILE A 21 7.27 5.79 4.93
N VAL A 22 6.58 6.14 3.84
CA VAL A 22 6.57 5.33 2.61
C VAL A 22 7.98 5.20 2.02
N ALA A 23 8.76 6.28 1.99
CA ALA A 23 10.14 6.25 1.53
C ALA A 23 11.03 5.34 2.41
N ALA A 24 10.83 5.36 3.73
CA ALA A 24 11.54 4.47 4.65
C ALA A 24 11.14 3.00 4.44
N ALA A 25 9.85 2.71 4.23
CA ALA A 25 9.38 1.37 3.88
C ALA A 25 10.02 0.86 2.59
N LYS A 26 10.08 1.69 1.54
CA LYS A 26 10.71 1.37 0.25
C LYS A 26 12.21 1.17 0.35
N ALA A 27 12.88 1.86 1.27
CA ALA A 27 14.33 1.72 1.47
C ALA A 27 14.71 0.36 2.09
N ASP A 28 13.80 -0.29 2.82
CA ASP A 28 13.95 -1.66 3.30
C ASP A 28 13.28 -2.63 2.31
N VAL A 29 14.10 -3.24 1.45
CA VAL A 29 13.63 -4.15 0.39
C VAL A 29 12.82 -5.32 0.94
N GLY A 30 13.21 -5.87 2.10
CA GLY A 30 12.49 -6.98 2.72
C GLY A 30 11.12 -6.56 3.23
N PHE A 31 11.05 -5.40 3.87
CA PHE A 31 9.79 -4.82 4.33
C PHE A 31 8.86 -4.45 3.17
N TRP A 32 9.40 -3.81 2.12
CA TRP A 32 8.62 -3.39 0.97
C TRP A 32 7.99 -4.57 0.23
N LEU A 33 8.72 -5.67 0.11
CA LEU A 33 8.22 -6.91 -0.50
C LEU A 33 7.03 -7.48 0.29
N MET A 34 7.10 -7.49 1.63
CA MET A 34 5.97 -7.88 2.48
C MET A 34 4.74 -6.99 2.28
N VAL A 35 4.93 -5.67 2.11
CA VAL A 35 3.83 -4.73 1.81
C VAL A 35 3.22 -5.00 0.44
N GLN A 36 4.04 -5.28 -0.58
CA GLN A 36 3.56 -5.61 -1.92
C GLN A 36 2.77 -6.93 -1.96
N GLU A 37 3.23 -7.95 -1.23
CA GLU A 37 2.50 -9.21 -1.06
C GLU A 37 1.11 -8.99 -0.45
N ARG A 38 0.96 -8.03 0.49
CA ARG A 38 -0.35 -7.65 1.05
C ARG A 38 -1.27 -7.00 0.04
N GLU A 39 -0.74 -6.11 -0.80
CA GLU A 39 -1.56 -5.49 -1.85
C GLU A 39 -1.98 -6.52 -2.89
N MET A 40 -1.11 -7.48 -3.25
CA MET A 40 -1.45 -8.59 -4.14
C MET A 40 -2.52 -9.50 -3.53
N GLU A 41 -2.43 -9.85 -2.24
CA GLU A 41 -3.47 -10.59 -1.53
C GLU A 41 -4.82 -9.83 -1.55
N ARG A 42 -4.78 -8.52 -1.26
CA ARG A 42 -5.98 -7.66 -1.30
C ARG A 42 -6.60 -7.59 -2.69
N GLN A 43 -5.78 -7.51 -3.74
CA GLN A 43 -6.23 -7.50 -5.12
C GLN A 43 -6.80 -8.85 -5.56
N ALA A 44 -6.18 -9.96 -5.17
CA ALA A 44 -6.69 -11.30 -5.45
C ALA A 44 -8.08 -11.50 -4.83
N ILE A 45 -8.26 -11.12 -3.56
CA ILE A 45 -9.57 -11.17 -2.88
C ILE A 45 -10.59 -10.27 -3.59
N ARG A 46 -10.22 -9.05 -3.97
CA ARG A 46 -11.12 -8.15 -4.72
C ARG A 46 -11.50 -8.73 -6.08
N ALA A 47 -10.55 -9.28 -6.82
CA ALA A 47 -10.80 -9.90 -8.12
C ALA A 47 -11.72 -11.13 -8.01
N GLU A 48 -11.56 -11.94 -6.95
CA GLU A 48 -12.49 -13.03 -6.66
C GLU A 48 -13.91 -12.51 -6.36
N VAL A 49 -14.04 -11.43 -5.60
CA VAL A 49 -15.34 -10.81 -5.29
C VAL A 49 -15.99 -10.18 -6.53
N ASP A 50 -15.22 -9.50 -7.38
CA ASP A 50 -15.70 -8.86 -8.61
C ASP A 50 -16.11 -9.90 -9.68
N LEU A 51 -15.45 -11.06 -9.73
CA LEU A 51 -15.81 -12.19 -10.60
C LEU A 51 -17.10 -12.89 -10.17
N ASP A 52 -17.41 -12.91 -8.88
CA ASP A 52 -18.52 -13.72 -8.36
C ASP A 52 -19.88 -13.04 -8.47
N GLY A 53 -19.97 -11.72 -8.70
CA GLY A 53 -21.19 -10.99 -9.10
C GLY A 53 -22.46 -11.20 -8.23
N SER A 54 -22.33 -11.91 -7.12
CA SER A 54 -23.42 -12.45 -6.31
C SER A 54 -22.96 -12.33 -4.86
N ALA A 55 -23.27 -11.18 -4.27
CA ALA A 55 -22.98 -10.84 -2.88
C ALA A 55 -23.58 -11.82 -1.84
N GLU A 56 -24.29 -12.86 -2.28
CA GLU A 56 -24.95 -13.86 -1.43
C GLU A 56 -24.12 -15.14 -1.20
N GLN A 57 -23.07 -15.42 -1.99
CA GLN A 57 -22.27 -16.65 -1.85
C GLN A 57 -20.86 -16.47 -1.23
N ALA A 58 -20.41 -15.24 -1.05
CA ALA A 58 -19.09 -14.94 -0.47
C ALA A 58 -19.00 -15.17 1.06
N ILE A 59 -20.11 -15.47 1.74
CA ILE A 59 -20.17 -15.54 3.20
C ILE A 59 -19.60 -16.86 3.76
N ASP A 60 -19.42 -17.89 2.91
CA ASP A 60 -19.03 -19.24 3.34
C ASP A 60 -17.73 -19.75 2.69
N ARG A 61 -17.03 -18.89 1.93
CA ARG A 61 -15.68 -19.23 1.43
C ARG A 61 -14.66 -18.82 2.49
N PRO A 62 -13.88 -19.75 3.06
CA PRO A 62 -12.80 -19.41 3.97
C PRO A 62 -11.83 -18.51 3.21
N VAL A 63 -11.69 -17.26 3.66
CA VAL A 63 -10.64 -16.35 3.18
C VAL A 63 -9.33 -17.12 3.27
N PRO A 64 -8.65 -17.41 2.15
CA PRO A 64 -7.44 -18.23 2.18
C PRO A 64 -6.46 -17.57 3.13
N GLY A 65 -5.79 -18.40 3.95
CA GLY A 65 -5.07 -18.01 5.15
C GLY A 65 -4.38 -16.67 5.02
N ARG A 66 -4.96 -15.65 5.67
CA ARG A 66 -4.49 -14.26 5.67
C ARG A 66 -2.99 -14.29 5.98
N LEU A 67 -2.14 -13.86 5.06
CA LEU A 67 -0.72 -14.03 5.33
C LEU A 67 -0.32 -13.21 6.57
N THR A 68 0.67 -13.68 7.31
CA THR A 68 1.20 -13.02 8.51
C THR A 68 2.60 -12.50 8.22
N PRO A 69 2.98 -11.29 8.69
CA PRO A 69 2.18 -10.32 9.46
C PRO A 69 1.19 -9.52 8.60
N THR A 70 0.10 -9.08 9.21
CA THR A 70 -0.93 -8.22 8.57
C THR A 70 -0.35 -6.84 8.21
N ILE A 71 -1.02 -6.11 7.31
CA ILE A 71 -0.60 -4.75 6.95
C ILE A 71 -0.57 -3.80 8.16
N THR A 72 -1.50 -3.98 9.11
CA THR A 72 -1.54 -3.24 10.37
C THR A 72 -0.31 -3.53 11.23
N GLU A 73 0.10 -4.78 11.37
CA GLU A 73 1.32 -5.15 12.10
C GLU A 73 2.58 -4.62 11.43
N LEU A 74 2.64 -4.63 10.10
CA LEU A 74 3.75 -4.04 9.34
C LEU A 74 3.82 -2.52 9.53
N ALA A 75 2.68 -1.83 9.41
CA ALA A 75 2.61 -0.39 9.61
C ALA A 75 2.95 0.00 11.06
N ASP A 76 2.49 -0.77 12.04
CA ASP A 76 2.72 -0.50 13.47
C ASP A 76 4.19 -0.67 13.82
N ASP A 77 4.84 -1.74 13.34
CA ASP A 77 6.27 -1.98 13.54
C ASP A 77 7.13 -0.90 12.87
N LEU A 78 6.81 -0.52 11.63
CA LEU A 78 7.52 0.54 10.90
C LEU A 78 7.41 1.89 11.63
N VAL A 79 6.19 2.26 12.00
CA VAL A 79 5.92 3.54 12.67
C VAL A 79 6.51 3.54 14.08
N SER A 80 6.41 2.44 14.82
CA SER A 80 7.01 2.28 16.13
C SER A 80 8.54 2.43 16.10
N ARG A 81 9.22 1.93 15.06
CA ARG A 81 10.67 2.13 14.88
C ARG A 81 11.03 3.58 14.58
N MET A 82 10.21 4.30 13.81
CA MET A 82 10.54 5.65 13.34
C MET A 82 10.12 6.76 14.30
N PHE A 83 8.95 6.64 14.92
CA PHE A 83 8.29 7.71 15.69
C PHE A 83 7.84 7.25 17.08
N GLY A 84 7.90 5.96 17.38
CA GLY A 84 7.36 5.38 18.61
C GLY A 84 5.86 5.01 18.48
N PRO A 85 5.23 4.57 19.59
CA PRO A 85 3.85 4.09 19.57
C PRO A 85 2.91 5.19 19.07
N CYS A 86 2.16 4.91 18.01
CA CYS A 86 1.25 5.85 17.38
C CYS A 86 -0.22 5.53 17.67
N THR A 87 -1.09 6.51 17.43
CA THR A 87 -2.54 6.33 17.55
C THR A 87 -3.07 5.52 16.37
N SER A 88 -4.15 4.77 16.59
CA SER A 88 -4.80 3.95 15.55
C SER A 88 -5.26 4.77 14.33
N GLU A 89 -5.61 6.05 14.52
CA GLU A 89 -5.96 6.96 13.41
C GLU A 89 -4.76 7.24 12.50
N THR A 90 -3.58 7.51 13.09
CA THR A 90 -2.34 7.71 12.31
C THR A 90 -1.93 6.42 11.62
N LEU A 91 -2.11 5.28 12.28
CA LEU A 91 -1.78 3.97 11.74
C LEU A 91 -2.60 3.65 10.49
N ALA A 92 -3.90 3.92 10.52
CA ALA A 92 -4.78 3.71 9.37
C ALA A 92 -4.36 4.55 8.14
N LEU A 93 -3.90 5.79 8.35
CA LEU A 93 -3.37 6.64 7.27
C LEU A 93 -2.09 6.05 6.67
N VAL A 94 -1.21 5.49 7.50
CA VAL A 94 0.03 4.85 7.05
C VAL A 94 -0.26 3.57 6.28
N GLU A 95 -1.15 2.72 6.78
CA GLU A 95 -1.59 1.50 6.09
C GLU A 95 -2.10 1.83 4.68
N GLN A 96 -2.99 2.82 4.57
CA GLN A 96 -3.56 3.24 3.30
C GLN A 96 -2.48 3.77 2.34
N ALA A 97 -1.56 4.59 2.84
CA ALA A 97 -0.46 5.14 2.03
C ALA A 97 0.50 4.05 1.52
N LEU A 98 0.82 3.05 2.35
CA LEU A 98 1.64 1.91 1.96
C LEU A 98 0.96 1.09 0.87
N LEU A 99 -0.33 0.79 1.03
CA LEU A 99 -1.11 0.03 0.04
C LEU A 99 -1.27 0.80 -1.28
N ASP A 100 -1.53 2.10 -1.23
CA ASP A 100 -1.63 2.93 -2.45
C ASP A 100 -0.29 3.02 -3.18
N ALA A 101 0.82 3.20 -2.45
CA ALA A 101 2.15 3.20 -3.04
C ALA A 101 2.53 1.84 -3.64
N ALA A 102 2.19 0.73 -2.98
CA ALA A 102 2.39 -0.62 -3.50
C ALA A 102 1.52 -0.87 -4.75
N LYS A 103 0.25 -0.47 -4.72
CA LYS A 103 -0.67 -0.57 -5.86
C LYS A 103 -0.13 0.16 -7.08
N VAL A 104 0.36 1.39 -6.92
CA VAL A 104 0.94 2.18 -8.01
C VAL A 104 2.15 1.48 -8.61
N GLU A 105 3.04 0.91 -7.80
CA GLU A 105 4.21 0.18 -8.30
C GLU A 105 3.84 -1.12 -9.01
N LEU A 106 2.92 -1.91 -8.44
CA LEU A 106 2.44 -3.15 -9.07
C LEU A 106 1.73 -2.85 -10.40
N SER A 107 0.92 -1.79 -10.45
CA SER A 107 0.24 -1.35 -11.67
C SER A 107 1.21 -0.79 -12.72
N GLY A 108 2.24 -0.05 -12.29
CA GLY A 108 3.29 0.49 -13.16
C GLY A 108 4.23 -0.59 -13.71
N GLY A 109 4.51 -1.64 -12.93
CA GLY A 109 5.27 -2.80 -13.35
C GLY A 109 4.56 -3.64 -14.41
N GLN A 110 3.23 -3.79 -14.30
CA GLN A 110 2.41 -4.49 -15.30
C GLN A 110 2.33 -3.75 -16.64
N ALA A 111 2.44 -2.42 -16.66
CA ALA A 111 2.43 -1.63 -17.90
C ALA A 111 3.73 -1.82 -18.72
N SER A 112 4.87 -2.07 -18.08
CA SER A 112 6.15 -2.30 -18.81
C SER A 112 6.23 -3.67 -19.49
N LEU A 113 5.51 -4.69 -19.01
CA LEU A 113 5.54 -6.02 -19.63
C LEU A 113 4.62 -6.15 -20.85
N ASN A 114 3.70 -5.20 -21.07
CA ASN A 114 2.76 -5.23 -22.19
C ASN A 114 3.25 -4.45 -23.43
N SER A 115 4.41 -3.80 -23.36
CA SER A 115 4.98 -3.04 -24.49
C SER A 115 5.95 -3.84 -25.36
N GLU A 116 6.25 -5.10 -25.04
CA GLU A 116 7.19 -5.93 -25.79
C GLU A 116 6.50 -7.10 -26.53
N ALA A 117 5.28 -6.87 -27.03
CA ALA A 117 4.52 -7.87 -27.80
C ALA A 117 3.87 -7.29 -29.08
N VAL A 118 4.48 -6.27 -29.70
CA VAL A 118 4.14 -5.87 -31.06
C VAL A 118 5.43 -5.72 -31.84
N GLU A 119 5.43 -6.31 -33.04
CA GLU A 119 6.41 -6.16 -34.12
C GLU A 119 7.38 -7.33 -34.27
N ASN A 120 6.95 -8.34 -35.02
CA ASN A 120 7.67 -8.91 -36.16
C ASN A 120 6.82 -10.00 -36.82
N ASP A 121 5.89 -9.60 -37.69
CA ASP A 121 5.35 -10.50 -38.72
C ASP A 121 4.94 -9.66 -39.94
N ASP A 122 5.96 -9.16 -40.65
CA ASP A 122 5.82 -8.71 -42.04
C ASP A 122 7.15 -8.90 -42.77
N GLN A 123 7.35 -10.11 -43.29
CA GLN A 123 8.31 -10.36 -44.38
C GLN A 123 8.03 -11.72 -45.05
N ILE A 124 7.15 -11.71 -46.06
CA ILE A 124 7.23 -12.58 -47.24
C ILE A 124 6.99 -11.73 -48.49
#